data_AF-A0A1K1NB97-F1
#
_entry.id   AF-A0A1K1NB97-F1
#
_cell.length_a   1.000
_cell.length_b   1.000
_cell.length_c   1.000
_cell.angle_alpha   90.00
_cell.angle_beta   90.00
_cell.angle_gamma   90.00
#
_symmetry.space_group_name_H-M   'P 1'
#
loop_
_entity.id
_entity.type
_entity.pdbx_description
1 polymer ?
#
loop_
_entity_poly.entity_id
_entity_poly.type
_entity_poly.pdbx_seq_one_letter_code
_entity_poly.pdbx_strand_id
1 'polypeptide(L)'
;MKNKTFRLMVLVVLGLMLQGCIPKLAVKKEDTRLPDTFEPGVSEAANSADVKWKDFFDDSALLGLLDIAVANNKEINIMMQRISIAQNEIQARRGEYLPFVKFRVGAGGDKIGEFTRQGAIEEHLPLAGHAFPTFLGDFRFELFSTWELDVWKKLRNAKQVAVLEYMASEEGKNFLVTNLVAEVAHSYYELLALDNHLENLEQNIRIQQNALEMVRQLLLYARATALGVRRYEAEVAKNKSNIYKLKQDITVVENRINVLLGRTSQPIQRASSGFMEQNPKVLMTGIPSQLLQNRPDIKQAELELSAAELNIKVARANFYPAFSINAGIGFEAFALKYLINTPESLAAAVTKEIVTPLVNRNAIEAEYKNANAKQIQAAFEYEQSIIKAYAEVVNQISNIDNLNKSYQMKTSQVEALVQSIDVASQLFKSARADYLDVLLAQRDTLDAKQDLIETQQKKFDAMVDLYKSLGGGWQ
;
A
#
# COMPACT_ATOMS: atom_id res chain seq x y z
N MET A 1 -21.06 59.98 26.15
CA MET A 1 -19.70 59.39 26.22
C MET A 1 -19.65 57.88 25.93
N LYS A 2 -20.62 57.06 26.33
CA LYS A 2 -20.65 55.59 26.08
C LYS A 2 -20.53 55.14 24.60
N ASN A 3 -21.10 55.88 23.64
CA ASN A 3 -21.00 55.51 22.20
C ASN A 3 -19.63 55.81 21.56
N LYS A 4 -18.86 56.77 22.08
CA LYS A 4 -17.52 57.08 21.55
C LYS A 4 -16.49 56.06 22.02
N THR A 5 -16.56 55.63 23.29
CA THR A 5 -15.67 54.60 23.84
C THR A 5 -15.94 53.24 23.21
N PHE A 6 -17.21 52.88 22.97
CA PHE A 6 -17.58 51.65 22.26
C PHE A 6 -17.07 51.64 20.81
N ARG A 7 -17.27 52.74 20.06
CA ARG A 7 -16.72 52.86 18.69
C ARG A 7 -15.19 52.82 18.65
N LEU A 8 -14.52 53.43 19.62
CA LEU A 8 -13.06 53.40 19.72
C LEU A 8 -12.55 52.00 20.04
N MET A 9 -13.22 51.28 20.94
CA MET A 9 -12.88 49.89 21.28
C MET A 9 -13.10 48.95 20.09
N VAL A 10 -14.18 49.13 19.33
CA VAL A 10 -14.43 48.40 18.07
C VAL A 10 -13.35 48.70 17.03
N LEU A 11 -12.95 49.96 16.86
CA LEU A 11 -11.88 50.35 15.92
C LEU A 11 -10.51 49.82 16.32
N VAL A 12 -10.19 49.76 17.62
CA VAL A 12 -8.94 49.19 18.13
C VAL A 12 -8.90 47.67 17.95
N VAL A 13 -10.02 46.98 18.22
CA VAL A 13 -10.15 45.53 17.93
C VAL A 13 -10.03 45.27 16.43
N LEU A 14 -10.68 46.08 15.59
CA LEU A 14 -10.57 46.00 14.13
C LEU A 14 -9.13 46.25 13.64
N GLY A 15 -8.43 47.22 14.24
CA GLY A 15 -7.04 47.56 13.94
C GLY A 15 -6.04 46.48 14.37
N LEU A 16 -6.26 45.82 15.52
CA LEU A 16 -5.46 44.68 15.97
C LEU A 16 -5.68 43.43 15.11
N MET A 17 -6.89 43.26 14.56
CA MET A 17 -7.18 42.17 13.60
C MET A 17 -6.48 42.37 12.24
N LEU A 18 -6.08 43.60 11.89
CA LEU A 18 -5.46 43.93 10.59
C LEU A 18 -3.93 43.73 10.55
N GLN A 19 -3.26 43.41 11.66
CA GLN A 19 -1.79 43.30 11.71
C GLN A 19 -1.21 41.89 11.48
N GLY A 20 -2.04 40.91 11.11
CA GLY A 20 -1.59 39.56 10.81
C GLY A 20 -1.43 39.30 9.31
N CYS A 21 -0.24 39.54 8.74
CA CYS A 21 0.03 39.11 7.37
C CYS A 21 0.19 37.57 7.34
N ILE A 22 -0.79 36.86 6.80
CA ILE A 22 -0.66 35.42 6.55
C ILE A 22 0.40 35.26 5.43
N PRO A 23 1.46 34.46 5.64
CA PRO A 23 2.48 34.29 4.62
C PRO A 23 1.86 33.71 3.34
N LYS A 24 2.14 34.33 2.19
CA LYS A 24 1.72 33.79 0.89
C LYS A 24 2.67 32.65 0.53
N LEU A 25 2.17 31.42 0.59
CA LEU A 25 2.92 30.23 0.18
C LEU A 25 2.58 29.86 -1.25
N ALA A 26 3.57 29.36 -1.99
CA ALA A 26 3.37 28.83 -3.33
C ALA A 26 2.74 27.43 -3.23
N VAL A 27 1.69 27.18 -4.02
CA VAL A 27 1.08 25.86 -4.18
C VAL A 27 1.57 25.33 -5.52
N LYS A 28 2.12 24.11 -5.53
CA LYS A 28 2.52 23.45 -6.77
C LYS A 28 1.28 22.84 -7.41
N LYS A 29 1.05 23.17 -8.68
CA LYS A 29 0.12 22.42 -9.53
C LYS A 29 0.89 21.30 -10.21
N GLU A 30 0.25 20.16 -10.36
CA GLU A 30 0.71 19.03 -11.14
C GLU A 30 0.88 19.41 -12.61
N ASP A 31 2.03 19.05 -13.20
CA ASP A 31 2.31 19.25 -14.63
C ASP A 31 3.05 18.03 -15.18
N THR A 32 2.33 16.92 -15.35
CA THR A 32 2.86 15.74 -16.04
C THR A 32 2.19 15.60 -17.40
N ARG A 33 2.99 15.72 -18.47
CA ARG A 33 2.53 15.47 -19.84
C ARG A 33 2.93 14.07 -20.23
N LEU A 34 1.93 13.19 -20.38
CA LEU A 34 2.13 11.86 -20.95
C LEU A 34 2.14 11.95 -22.49
N PRO A 35 2.92 11.08 -23.16
CA PRO A 35 2.81 10.87 -24.61
C PRO A 35 1.42 10.34 -25.00
N ASP A 36 1.02 10.50 -26.26
CA ASP A 36 -0.27 10.03 -26.77
C ASP A 36 -0.32 8.49 -26.95
N THR A 37 0.83 7.86 -27.18
CA THR A 37 0.96 6.41 -27.44
C THR A 37 2.17 5.83 -26.70
N PHE A 38 2.09 4.57 -26.27
CA PHE A 38 3.25 3.85 -25.71
C PHE A 38 4.28 3.49 -26.78
N GLU A 39 3.82 3.08 -27.96
CA GLU A 39 4.65 2.76 -29.11
C GLU A 39 4.17 3.54 -30.34
N PRO A 40 5.10 4.04 -31.19
CA PRO A 40 4.73 4.73 -32.43
C PRO A 40 3.93 3.80 -33.36
N GLY A 41 2.72 4.23 -33.74
CA GLY A 41 1.88 3.51 -34.72
C GLY A 41 0.87 2.52 -34.12
N VAL A 42 0.86 2.33 -32.80
CA VAL A 42 -0.17 1.55 -32.09
C VAL A 42 -1.13 2.53 -31.40
N SER A 43 -2.37 2.60 -31.89
CA SER A 43 -3.43 3.46 -31.35
C SER A 43 -4.73 2.66 -31.24
N GLU A 44 -4.73 1.74 -30.28
CA GLU A 44 -5.93 0.99 -29.91
C GLU A 44 -6.41 1.46 -28.54
N ALA A 45 -7.71 1.75 -28.43
CA ALA A 45 -8.31 2.18 -27.17
C ALA A 45 -8.63 1.00 -26.23
N ALA A 46 -8.65 -0.23 -26.76
CA ALA A 46 -8.89 -1.43 -25.97
C ALA A 46 -7.73 -1.66 -25.01
N ASN A 47 -8.03 -1.98 -23.76
CA ASN A 47 -7.05 -2.12 -22.71
C ASN A 47 -7.28 -3.42 -21.93
N SER A 48 -6.23 -4.21 -21.78
CA SER A 48 -6.31 -5.49 -21.05
C SER A 48 -6.55 -5.30 -19.55
N ALA A 49 -6.31 -4.10 -19.00
CA ALA A 49 -6.61 -3.78 -17.61
C ALA A 49 -8.11 -3.88 -17.26
N ASP A 50 -8.99 -3.75 -18.25
CA ASP A 50 -10.45 -3.87 -18.07
C ASP A 50 -10.91 -5.33 -17.97
N VAL A 51 -10.03 -6.28 -18.30
CA VAL A 51 -10.30 -7.72 -18.17
C VAL A 51 -10.07 -8.13 -16.72
N LYS A 52 -11.07 -8.77 -16.11
CA LYS A 52 -10.96 -9.29 -14.74
C LYS A 52 -9.92 -10.38 -14.65
N TRP A 53 -9.23 -10.51 -13.52
CA TRP A 53 -8.17 -11.51 -13.39
C TRP A 53 -8.69 -12.94 -13.57
N LYS A 54 -9.96 -13.19 -13.23
CA LYS A 54 -10.64 -14.48 -13.43
C LYS A 54 -10.78 -14.88 -14.90
N ASP A 55 -10.93 -13.90 -15.78
CA ASP A 55 -11.06 -14.12 -17.22
C ASP A 55 -9.69 -13.99 -17.93
N PHE A 56 -8.72 -13.37 -17.26
CA PHE A 56 -7.36 -13.18 -17.77
C PHE A 56 -6.52 -14.46 -17.68
N PHE A 57 -6.56 -15.20 -16.58
CA PHE A 57 -5.80 -16.45 -16.41
C PHE A 57 -6.60 -17.67 -16.85
N ASP A 58 -6.01 -18.55 -17.68
CA ASP A 58 -6.70 -19.75 -18.19
C ASP A 58 -6.51 -20.99 -17.29
N ASP A 59 -5.45 -21.03 -16.48
CA ASP A 59 -5.13 -22.19 -15.65
C ASP A 59 -6.03 -22.26 -14.41
N SER A 60 -6.88 -23.27 -14.36
CA SER A 60 -7.80 -23.53 -13.24
C SER A 60 -7.12 -23.71 -11.88
N ALA A 61 -5.91 -24.27 -11.85
CA ALA A 61 -5.16 -24.43 -10.60
C ALA A 61 -4.68 -23.06 -10.10
N LEU A 62 -4.13 -22.22 -10.99
CA LEU A 62 -3.77 -20.84 -10.67
C LEU A 62 -4.97 -20.03 -10.19
N LEU A 63 -6.11 -20.11 -10.90
CA LEU A 63 -7.35 -19.42 -10.49
C LEU A 63 -7.80 -19.82 -9.09
N GLY A 64 -7.73 -21.12 -8.75
CA GLY A 64 -8.04 -21.61 -7.41
C GLY A 64 -7.10 -21.05 -6.33
N LEU A 65 -5.81 -20.90 -6.63
CA LEU A 65 -4.85 -20.25 -5.73
C LEU A 65 -5.16 -18.77 -5.55
N LEU A 66 -5.48 -18.05 -6.63
CA LEU A 66 -5.82 -16.63 -6.58
C LEU A 66 -7.08 -16.36 -5.74
N ASP A 67 -8.14 -17.18 -5.91
CA ASP A 67 -9.36 -17.08 -5.10
C ASP A 67 -9.06 -17.26 -3.59
N ILE A 68 -8.22 -18.23 -3.25
CA ILE A 68 -7.82 -18.47 -1.85
C ILE A 68 -6.96 -17.30 -1.34
N ALA A 69 -6.02 -16.79 -2.14
CA ALA A 69 -5.14 -15.68 -1.77
C ALA A 69 -5.95 -14.42 -1.43
N VAL A 70 -6.81 -13.97 -2.35
CA VAL A 70 -7.60 -12.75 -2.16
C VAL A 70 -8.53 -12.88 -0.94
N ALA A 71 -9.07 -14.07 -0.68
CA ALA A 71 -9.96 -14.31 0.46
C ALA A 71 -9.23 -14.39 1.83
N ASN A 72 -8.02 -14.97 1.88
CA ASN A 72 -7.39 -15.36 3.15
C ASN A 72 -6.09 -14.62 3.50
N ASN A 73 -5.50 -13.89 2.55
CA ASN A 73 -4.25 -13.18 2.73
C ASN A 73 -4.34 -12.20 3.93
N LYS A 74 -3.31 -12.22 4.79
CA LYS A 74 -3.32 -11.44 6.04
C LYS A 74 -3.06 -9.96 5.81
N GLU A 75 -2.32 -9.59 4.77
CA GLU A 75 -2.08 -8.19 4.43
C GLU A 75 -3.35 -7.50 3.94
N ILE A 76 -4.17 -8.20 3.12
CA ILE A 76 -5.50 -7.70 2.75
C ILE A 76 -6.37 -7.50 3.98
N ASN A 77 -6.39 -8.46 4.91
CA ASN A 77 -7.17 -8.34 6.15
C ASN A 77 -6.71 -7.16 7.01
N ILE A 78 -5.39 -6.91 7.10
CA ILE A 78 -4.83 -5.72 7.78
C ILE A 78 -5.26 -4.44 7.05
N MET A 79 -5.24 -4.42 5.72
CA MET A 79 -5.65 -3.27 4.92
C MET A 79 -7.13 -2.95 5.10
N MET A 80 -8.00 -3.96 5.20
CA MET A 80 -9.41 -3.77 5.54
C MET A 80 -9.60 -3.11 6.91
N GLN A 81 -8.75 -3.42 7.90
CA GLN A 81 -8.77 -2.71 9.19
C GLN A 81 -8.29 -1.26 9.07
N ARG A 82 -7.30 -0.97 8.21
CA ARG A 82 -6.87 0.41 7.93
C ARG A 82 -7.99 1.24 7.30
N ILE A 83 -8.75 0.66 6.36
CA ILE A 83 -9.94 1.29 5.78
C ILE A 83 -10.98 1.57 6.87
N SER A 84 -11.24 0.61 7.77
CA SER A 84 -12.17 0.82 8.90
C SER A 84 -11.70 1.93 9.85
N ILE A 85 -10.39 2.03 10.12
CA ILE A 85 -9.82 3.13 10.91
C ILE A 85 -10.05 4.47 10.20
N ALA A 86 -9.82 4.56 8.89
CA ALA A 86 -10.06 5.78 8.11
C ALA A 86 -11.56 6.15 8.11
N GLN A 87 -12.45 5.16 8.02
CA GLN A 87 -13.89 5.38 8.12
C GLN A 87 -14.31 5.93 9.50
N ASN A 88 -13.74 5.39 10.57
CA ASN A 88 -14.00 5.86 11.94
C ASN A 88 -13.48 7.29 12.14
N GLU A 89 -12.37 7.67 11.48
CA GLU A 89 -11.87 9.05 11.50
C GLU A 89 -12.88 10.03 10.88
N ILE A 90 -13.57 9.65 9.79
CA ILE A 90 -14.67 10.47 9.24
C ILE A 90 -15.77 10.68 10.29
N GLN A 91 -16.12 9.63 11.05
CA GLN A 91 -17.10 9.72 12.12
C GLN A 91 -16.64 10.65 13.24
N ALA A 92 -15.37 10.55 13.65
CA ALA A 92 -14.77 11.43 14.65
C ALA A 92 -14.83 12.91 14.19
N ARG A 93 -14.40 13.22 12.96
CA ARG A 93 -14.47 14.57 12.37
C ARG A 93 -15.89 15.08 12.20
N ARG A 94 -16.85 14.21 11.91
CA ARG A 94 -18.27 14.57 11.90
C ARG A 94 -18.77 14.95 13.29
N GLY A 95 -18.27 14.27 14.34
CA GLY A 95 -18.57 14.59 15.73
C GLY A 95 -18.03 15.95 16.17
N GLU A 96 -16.81 16.31 15.76
CA GLU A 96 -16.20 17.62 16.05
C GLU A 96 -17.02 18.82 15.56
N TYR A 97 -17.84 18.63 14.52
CA TYR A 97 -18.72 19.67 13.98
C TYR A 97 -19.99 19.92 14.82
N LEU A 98 -20.38 18.97 15.68
CA LEU A 98 -21.60 19.02 16.48
C LEU A 98 -21.34 19.59 17.87
N PRO A 99 -22.38 20.12 18.56
CA PRO A 99 -22.24 20.52 19.96
C PRO A 99 -21.88 19.33 20.85
N PHE A 100 -20.87 19.50 21.69
CA PHE A 100 -20.53 18.54 22.74
C PHE A 100 -21.29 18.86 24.01
N VAL A 101 -22.30 18.06 24.34
CA VAL A 101 -22.99 18.14 25.63
C VAL A 101 -22.33 17.20 26.62
N LYS A 102 -21.88 17.74 27.75
CA LYS A 102 -21.19 17.03 28.81
C LYS A 102 -21.90 17.27 30.13
N PHE A 103 -21.89 16.25 30.98
CA PHE A 103 -22.37 16.35 32.34
C PHE A 103 -21.19 16.55 33.29
N ARG A 104 -21.31 17.51 34.21
CA ARG A 104 -20.28 17.88 35.17
C ARG A 104 -20.86 17.81 36.57
N VAL A 105 -20.21 17.03 37.42
CA VAL A 105 -20.41 17.07 38.87
C VAL A 105 -19.11 17.53 39.48
N GLY A 106 -19.20 18.52 40.37
CA GLY A 106 -18.05 19.05 41.08
C GLY A 106 -18.41 19.24 42.54
N ALA A 107 -17.44 18.96 43.39
CA ALA A 107 -17.44 19.38 44.78
C ALA A 107 -16.08 20.04 45.01
N GLY A 108 -16.11 21.26 45.47
CA GLY A 108 -14.95 22.05 45.83
C GLY A 108 -15.25 22.82 47.11
N GLY A 109 -14.33 23.69 47.47
CA GLY A 109 -14.58 24.66 48.50
C GLY A 109 -13.33 25.47 48.74
N ASP A 110 -13.56 26.71 49.14
CA ASP A 110 -12.50 27.69 49.33
C ASP A 110 -12.43 28.06 50.81
N LYS A 111 -11.19 28.22 51.28
CA LYS A 111 -10.87 28.88 52.54
C LYS A 111 -10.10 30.14 52.22
N ILE A 112 -10.74 31.28 52.44
CA ILE A 112 -10.09 32.58 52.30
C ILE A 112 -9.31 32.88 53.58
N GLY A 113 -8.10 33.45 53.43
CA GLY A 113 -7.31 33.90 54.55
C GLY A 113 -7.97 35.07 55.27
N GLU A 114 -8.09 34.99 56.59
CA GLU A 114 -8.76 35.96 57.45
C GLU A 114 -8.21 37.39 57.29
N PHE A 115 -6.88 37.55 57.26
CA PHE A 115 -6.21 38.84 57.07
C PHE A 115 -6.10 39.30 55.60
N THR A 116 -7.01 38.86 54.75
CA THR A 116 -7.15 39.36 53.38
C THR A 116 -8.35 40.28 53.29
N ARG A 117 -8.40 41.12 52.25
CA ARG A 117 -9.57 41.99 52.02
C ARG A 117 -10.87 41.19 51.90
N GLN A 118 -10.86 40.03 51.26
CA GLN A 118 -12.04 39.17 51.16
C GLN A 118 -12.40 38.54 52.51
N GLY A 119 -11.41 38.01 53.25
CA GLY A 119 -11.64 37.43 54.58
C GLY A 119 -12.27 38.42 55.57
N ALA A 120 -11.78 39.67 55.62
CA ALA A 120 -12.35 40.72 56.46
C ALA A 120 -13.76 41.15 56.05
N ILE A 121 -14.15 40.97 54.78
CA ILE A 121 -15.52 41.23 54.32
C ILE A 121 -16.44 40.06 54.70
N GLU A 122 -15.99 38.82 54.49
CA GLU A 122 -16.74 37.60 54.80
C GLU A 122 -17.05 37.49 56.30
N GLU A 123 -16.13 37.87 57.18
CA GLU A 123 -16.32 37.87 58.63
C GLU A 123 -17.57 38.65 59.08
N HIS A 124 -17.95 39.70 58.35
CA HIS A 124 -19.08 40.57 58.68
C HIS A 124 -20.35 40.28 57.84
N LEU A 125 -20.34 39.27 56.97
CA LEU A 125 -21.48 38.90 56.12
C LEU A 125 -22.21 37.67 56.68
N PRO A 126 -23.50 37.76 57.05
CA PRO A 126 -24.26 36.58 57.41
C PRO A 126 -24.61 35.73 56.17
N LEU A 127 -24.44 34.41 56.25
CA LEU A 127 -24.79 33.44 55.21
C LEU A 127 -25.92 32.52 55.70
N ALA A 128 -27.09 32.58 55.05
CA ALA A 128 -28.28 31.80 55.42
C ALA A 128 -28.63 31.90 56.94
N GLY A 129 -28.52 33.09 57.51
CA GLY A 129 -28.84 33.38 58.91
C GLY A 129 -27.76 33.01 59.94
N HIS A 130 -26.57 32.58 59.49
CA HIS A 130 -25.45 32.19 60.35
C HIS A 130 -24.19 33.02 60.01
N ALA A 131 -23.19 33.03 60.89
CA ALA A 131 -21.88 33.62 60.58
C ALA A 131 -21.26 32.92 59.36
N PHE A 132 -20.53 33.68 58.54
CA PHE A 132 -19.88 33.13 57.35
C PHE A 132 -18.90 32.00 57.75
N PRO A 133 -18.97 30.82 57.13
CA PRO A 133 -18.11 29.70 57.51
C PRO A 133 -16.67 29.93 57.06
N THR A 134 -15.69 29.46 57.85
CA THR A 134 -14.26 29.53 57.51
C THR A 134 -13.87 28.66 56.31
N PHE A 135 -14.72 27.69 55.96
CA PHE A 135 -14.63 26.91 54.73
C PHE A 135 -15.99 26.95 54.05
N LEU A 136 -16.04 27.46 52.83
CA LEU A 136 -17.24 27.50 52.03
C LEU A 136 -17.18 26.39 50.99
N GLY A 137 -18.12 25.46 51.05
CA GLY A 137 -18.25 24.45 50.01
C GLY A 137 -18.68 25.07 48.68
N ASP A 138 -18.47 24.36 47.59
CA ASP A 138 -19.02 24.62 46.27
C ASP A 138 -19.44 23.29 45.66
N PHE A 139 -20.74 23.04 45.56
CA PHE A 139 -21.30 21.84 44.98
C PHE A 139 -22.03 22.20 43.71
N ARG A 140 -21.71 21.52 42.62
CA ARG A 140 -22.22 21.81 41.28
C ARG A 140 -22.68 20.55 40.57
N PHE A 141 -23.83 20.65 39.93
CA PHE A 141 -24.45 19.65 39.06
C PHE A 141 -24.85 20.36 37.77
N GLU A 142 -24.15 20.15 36.66
CA GLU A 142 -24.33 20.98 35.47
C GLU A 142 -24.26 20.16 34.18
N LEU A 143 -25.20 20.40 33.27
CA LEU A 143 -25.05 20.06 31.87
C LEU A 143 -24.42 21.25 31.15
N PHE A 144 -23.25 21.06 30.55
CA PHE A 144 -22.57 22.09 29.78
C PHE A 144 -22.35 21.64 28.35
N SER A 145 -22.61 22.53 27.40
CA SER A 145 -22.45 22.32 25.97
C SER A 145 -21.38 23.26 25.43
N THR A 146 -20.45 22.74 24.63
CA THR A 146 -19.45 23.53 23.90
C THR A 146 -19.60 23.27 22.41
N TRP A 147 -19.69 24.32 21.61
CA TRP A 147 -19.80 24.20 20.15
C TRP A 147 -19.00 25.28 19.42
N GLU A 148 -18.22 24.89 18.43
CA GLU A 148 -17.47 25.81 17.58
C GLU A 148 -18.24 26.11 16.28
N LEU A 149 -18.44 27.39 16.00
CA LEU A 149 -19.02 27.84 14.73
C LEU A 149 -17.95 27.83 13.64
N ASP A 150 -18.11 26.94 12.67
CA ASP A 150 -17.16 26.78 11.57
C ASP A 150 -17.31 27.82 10.44
N VAL A 151 -17.03 29.08 10.76
CA VAL A 151 -17.13 30.20 9.79
C VAL A 151 -16.12 30.05 8.64
N TRP A 152 -14.93 29.53 8.95
CA TRP A 152 -13.79 29.45 8.03
C TRP A 152 -13.68 28.09 7.31
N LYS A 153 -14.67 27.20 7.48
CA LYS A 153 -14.69 25.83 6.96
C LYS A 153 -13.51 24.96 7.46
N LYS A 154 -12.91 25.28 8.61
CA LYS A 154 -11.85 24.48 9.24
C LYS A 154 -12.32 23.05 9.48
N LEU A 155 -13.44 22.89 10.21
CA LEU A 155 -13.97 21.58 10.59
C LEU A 155 -14.55 20.84 9.39
N ARG A 156 -15.27 21.55 8.50
CA ARG A 156 -15.82 20.98 7.26
C ARG A 156 -14.73 20.48 6.31
N ASN A 157 -13.65 21.25 6.12
CA ASN A 157 -12.53 20.82 5.29
C ASN A 157 -11.78 19.66 5.95
N ALA A 158 -11.58 19.67 7.28
CA ALA A 158 -10.95 18.56 8.00
C ALA A 158 -11.74 17.25 7.85
N LYS A 159 -13.07 17.30 7.91
CA LYS A 159 -13.91 16.15 7.58
C LYS A 159 -13.72 15.70 6.13
N GLN A 160 -13.67 16.63 5.17
CA GLN A 160 -13.48 16.27 3.76
C GLN A 160 -12.10 15.66 3.50
N VAL A 161 -11.05 16.09 4.21
CA VAL A 161 -9.73 15.46 4.20
C VAL A 161 -9.84 13.99 4.61
N ALA A 162 -10.50 13.70 5.75
CA ALA A 162 -10.68 12.32 6.20
C ALA A 162 -11.47 11.45 5.19
N VAL A 163 -12.41 12.05 4.43
CA VAL A 163 -13.12 11.35 3.35
C VAL A 163 -12.18 11.00 2.19
N LEU A 164 -11.31 11.93 1.78
CA LEU A 164 -10.34 11.68 0.71
C LEU A 164 -9.29 10.65 1.13
N GLU A 165 -8.80 10.71 2.37
CA GLU A 165 -7.88 9.71 2.93
C GLU A 165 -8.52 8.32 3.02
N TYR A 166 -9.82 8.24 3.36
CA TYR A 166 -10.58 6.99 3.28
C TYR A 166 -10.64 6.44 1.85
N MET A 167 -11.00 7.27 0.86
CA MET A 167 -11.03 6.85 -0.55
C MET A 167 -9.64 6.42 -1.04
N ALA A 168 -8.59 7.14 -0.65
CA ALA A 168 -7.21 6.77 -0.96
C ALA A 168 -6.85 5.39 -0.37
N SER A 169 -7.32 5.09 0.85
CA SER A 169 -7.10 3.78 1.45
C SER A 169 -7.84 2.64 0.73
N GLU A 170 -8.98 2.92 0.09
CA GLU A 170 -9.67 1.94 -0.77
C GLU A 170 -8.86 1.65 -2.03
N GLU A 171 -8.30 2.67 -2.68
CA GLU A 171 -7.42 2.49 -3.84
C GLU A 171 -6.11 1.78 -3.48
N GLY A 172 -5.54 2.06 -2.31
CA GLY A 172 -4.40 1.32 -1.79
C GLY A 172 -4.69 -0.18 -1.58
N LYS A 173 -5.93 -0.54 -1.22
CA LYS A 173 -6.35 -1.95 -1.16
C LYS A 173 -6.40 -2.56 -2.55
N ASN A 174 -6.94 -1.86 -3.54
CA ASN A 174 -6.97 -2.35 -4.91
C ASN A 174 -5.54 -2.55 -5.45
N PHE A 175 -4.62 -1.62 -5.18
CA PHE A 175 -3.21 -1.77 -5.54
C PHE A 175 -2.57 -2.99 -4.87
N LEU A 176 -2.85 -3.24 -3.58
CA LEU A 176 -2.39 -4.43 -2.87
C LEU A 176 -2.90 -5.72 -3.51
N VAL A 177 -4.19 -5.77 -3.91
CA VAL A 177 -4.77 -6.92 -4.59
C VAL A 177 -4.10 -7.17 -5.94
N THR A 178 -3.90 -6.13 -6.76
CA THR A 178 -3.16 -6.24 -8.03
C THR A 178 -1.77 -6.85 -7.83
N ASN A 179 -1.03 -6.40 -6.81
CA ASN A 179 0.29 -6.94 -6.51
C ASN A 179 0.23 -8.39 -6.02
N LEU A 180 -0.73 -8.72 -5.14
CA LEU A 180 -0.91 -10.08 -4.65
C LEU A 180 -1.21 -11.06 -5.79
N VAL A 181 -2.10 -10.68 -6.70
CA VAL A 181 -2.46 -11.49 -7.87
C VAL A 181 -1.23 -11.73 -8.75
N ALA A 182 -0.43 -10.70 -9.01
CA ALA A 182 0.81 -10.83 -9.77
C ALA A 182 1.83 -11.74 -9.06
N GLU A 183 2.06 -11.55 -7.76
CA GLU A 183 3.06 -12.31 -7.01
C GLU A 183 2.69 -13.80 -6.89
N VAL A 184 1.41 -14.13 -6.73
CA VAL A 184 0.92 -15.52 -6.78
C VAL A 184 1.13 -16.11 -8.17
N ALA A 185 0.83 -15.38 -9.24
CA ALA A 185 1.03 -15.83 -10.62
C ALA A 185 2.51 -16.06 -10.95
N HIS A 186 3.40 -15.12 -10.61
CA HIS A 186 4.86 -15.30 -10.76
C HIS A 186 5.35 -16.54 -10.02
N SER A 187 4.96 -16.69 -8.75
CA SER A 187 5.36 -17.85 -7.94
C SER A 187 4.84 -19.16 -8.54
N TYR A 188 3.63 -19.16 -9.12
CA TYR A 188 3.06 -20.32 -9.78
C TYR A 188 3.82 -20.69 -11.06
N TYR A 189 4.13 -19.74 -11.93
CA TYR A 189 4.90 -20.01 -13.15
C TYR A 189 6.35 -20.42 -12.86
N GLU A 190 6.98 -19.84 -11.83
CA GLU A 190 8.29 -20.30 -11.33
C GLU A 190 8.22 -21.76 -10.88
N LEU A 191 7.13 -22.16 -10.22
CA LEU A 191 6.92 -23.52 -9.77
C LEU A 191 6.75 -24.51 -10.94
N LEU A 192 6.00 -24.11 -11.99
CA LEU A 192 5.88 -24.90 -13.22
C LEU A 192 7.24 -25.06 -13.92
N ALA A 193 8.03 -23.98 -13.98
CA ALA A 193 9.37 -24.01 -14.55
C ALA A 193 10.30 -24.96 -13.77
N LEU A 194 10.30 -24.90 -12.43
CA LEU A 194 11.08 -25.78 -11.57
C LEU A 194 10.71 -27.27 -11.75
N ASP A 195 9.42 -27.59 -11.88
CA ASP A 195 8.98 -28.96 -12.17
C ASP A 195 9.51 -29.44 -13.54
N ASN A 196 9.50 -28.56 -14.55
CA ASN A 196 10.05 -28.87 -15.89
C ASN A 196 11.58 -29.01 -15.86
N HIS A 197 12.29 -28.21 -15.07
CA HIS A 197 13.73 -28.38 -14.84
C HIS A 197 14.04 -29.74 -14.19
N LEU A 198 13.23 -30.14 -13.19
CA LEU A 198 13.39 -31.41 -12.51
C LEU A 198 13.15 -32.58 -13.47
N GLU A 199 12.08 -32.55 -14.24
CA GLU A 199 11.79 -33.58 -15.24
C GLU A 199 12.91 -33.69 -16.28
N ASN A 200 13.38 -32.56 -16.80
CA ASN A 200 14.46 -32.51 -17.78
C ASN A 200 15.77 -33.12 -17.23
N LEU A 201 16.12 -32.76 -15.99
CA LEU A 201 17.30 -33.28 -15.30
C LEU A 201 17.20 -34.79 -15.06
N GLU A 202 16.03 -35.29 -14.64
CA GLU A 202 15.79 -36.72 -14.46
C GLU A 202 15.88 -37.50 -15.78
N GLN A 203 15.32 -36.95 -16.87
CA GLN A 203 15.47 -37.50 -18.22
C GLN A 203 16.96 -37.56 -18.63
N ASN A 204 17.71 -36.47 -18.40
CA ASN A 204 19.13 -36.40 -18.72
C ASN A 204 19.95 -37.43 -17.91
N ILE A 205 19.68 -37.59 -16.61
CA ILE A 205 20.34 -38.60 -15.77
C ILE A 205 20.10 -40.01 -16.30
N ARG A 206 18.90 -40.34 -16.78
CA ARG A 206 18.62 -41.65 -17.40
C ARG A 206 19.47 -41.86 -18.66
N ILE A 207 19.58 -40.84 -19.52
CA ILE A 207 20.41 -40.89 -20.73
C ILE A 207 21.89 -41.08 -20.36
N GLN A 208 22.39 -40.31 -19.39
CA GLN A 208 23.78 -40.40 -18.90
C GLN A 208 24.09 -41.76 -18.26
N GLN A 209 23.14 -42.36 -17.54
CA GLN A 209 23.32 -43.71 -16.97
C GLN A 209 23.44 -44.78 -18.06
N ASN A 210 22.63 -44.68 -19.12
CA ASN A 210 22.74 -45.58 -20.27
C ASN A 210 24.10 -45.42 -20.99
N ALA A 211 24.57 -44.18 -21.15
CA ALA A 211 25.89 -43.89 -21.70
C ALA A 211 27.03 -44.43 -20.82
N LEU A 212 26.93 -44.26 -19.49
CA LEU A 212 27.89 -44.80 -18.54
C LEU A 212 28.00 -46.33 -18.64
N GLU A 213 26.87 -47.03 -18.73
CA GLU A 213 26.86 -48.49 -18.88
C GLU A 213 27.53 -48.92 -20.18
N MET A 214 27.25 -48.21 -21.29
CA MET A 214 27.92 -48.46 -22.58
C MET A 214 29.45 -48.29 -22.48
N VAL A 215 29.93 -47.22 -21.84
CA VAL A 215 31.37 -46.97 -21.68
C VAL A 215 32.03 -48.02 -20.77
N ARG A 216 31.32 -48.51 -19.74
CA ARG A 216 31.78 -49.63 -18.90
C ARG A 216 31.95 -50.92 -19.70
N GLN A 217 30.99 -51.24 -20.57
CA GLN A 217 31.11 -52.40 -21.45
C GLN A 217 32.29 -52.25 -22.41
N LEU A 218 32.48 -51.07 -23.02
CA LEU A 218 33.63 -50.81 -23.89
C LEU A 218 34.97 -50.94 -23.16
N LEU A 219 35.05 -50.56 -21.88
CA LEU A 219 36.25 -50.76 -21.06
C LEU A 219 36.60 -52.25 -20.88
N LEU A 220 35.60 -53.12 -20.68
CA LEU A 220 35.82 -54.57 -20.55
C LEU A 220 36.41 -55.19 -21.82
N TYR A 221 36.08 -54.64 -22.99
CA TYR A 221 36.63 -55.05 -24.28
C TYR A 221 37.88 -54.25 -24.70
N ALA A 222 38.48 -53.48 -23.78
CA ALA A 222 39.65 -52.62 -24.03
C ALA A 222 39.46 -51.59 -25.16
N ARG A 223 38.21 -51.13 -25.37
CA ARG A 223 37.81 -50.11 -26.36
C ARG A 223 37.49 -48.74 -25.76
N ALA A 224 37.63 -48.60 -24.44
CA ALA A 224 37.52 -47.33 -23.72
C ALA A 224 38.53 -47.29 -22.57
N THR A 225 38.71 -46.12 -21.96
CA THR A 225 39.61 -45.92 -20.83
C THR A 225 38.84 -45.79 -19.52
N ALA A 226 39.49 -46.10 -18.40
CA ALA A 226 38.93 -45.89 -17.07
C ALA A 226 38.57 -44.41 -16.81
N LEU A 227 39.26 -43.47 -17.47
CA LEU A 227 38.98 -42.04 -17.39
C LEU A 227 37.54 -41.73 -17.84
N GLY A 228 37.08 -42.30 -18.95
CA GLY A 228 35.73 -42.07 -19.46
C GLY A 228 34.65 -42.55 -18.49
N VAL A 229 34.83 -43.74 -17.92
CA VAL A 229 33.93 -44.27 -16.87
C VAL A 229 33.87 -43.32 -15.68
N ARG A 230 35.02 -42.87 -15.16
CA ARG A 230 35.06 -41.94 -14.01
C ARG A 230 34.44 -40.58 -14.30
N ARG A 231 34.57 -40.07 -15.53
CA ARG A 231 33.94 -38.80 -15.95
C ARG A 231 32.42 -38.90 -15.98
N TYR A 232 31.87 -39.96 -16.57
CA TYR A 232 30.42 -40.19 -16.56
C TYR A 232 29.87 -40.45 -15.16
N GLU A 233 30.59 -41.21 -14.32
CA GLU A 233 30.21 -41.39 -12.91
C GLU A 233 30.11 -40.06 -12.16
N ALA A 234 31.09 -39.17 -12.36
CA ALA A 234 31.10 -37.85 -11.75
C ALA A 234 29.92 -36.98 -12.26
N GLU A 235 29.64 -36.98 -13.56
CA GLU A 235 28.55 -36.17 -14.13
C GLU A 235 27.17 -36.66 -13.65
N VAL A 236 26.94 -37.98 -13.61
CA VAL A 236 25.70 -38.56 -13.04
C VAL A 236 25.56 -38.18 -11.56
N ALA A 237 26.64 -38.23 -10.79
CA ALA A 237 26.61 -37.85 -9.37
C ALA A 237 26.30 -36.36 -9.17
N LYS A 238 26.90 -35.48 -9.98
CA LYS A 238 26.61 -34.04 -10.01
C LYS A 238 25.14 -33.78 -10.31
N ASN A 239 24.59 -34.40 -11.35
CA ASN A 239 23.19 -34.19 -11.73
C ASN A 239 22.22 -34.78 -10.68
N LYS A 240 22.54 -35.93 -10.08
CA LYS A 240 21.78 -36.45 -8.92
C LYS A 240 21.80 -35.50 -7.73
N SER A 241 22.92 -34.83 -7.47
CA SER A 241 23.00 -33.79 -6.45
C SER A 241 22.08 -32.60 -6.77
N ASN A 242 22.02 -32.18 -8.04
CA ASN A 242 21.18 -31.07 -8.49
C ASN A 242 19.67 -31.34 -8.33
N ILE A 243 19.22 -32.60 -8.34
CA ILE A 243 17.84 -32.96 -8.01
C ILE A 243 17.45 -32.44 -6.63
N TYR A 244 18.32 -32.58 -5.63
CA TYR A 244 18.02 -32.12 -4.27
C TYR A 244 17.96 -30.60 -4.18
N LYS A 245 18.77 -29.90 -4.97
CA LYS A 245 18.69 -28.43 -5.10
C LYS A 245 17.33 -28.02 -5.67
N LEU A 246 16.92 -28.59 -6.80
CA LEU A 246 15.61 -28.29 -7.41
C LEU A 246 14.45 -28.63 -6.48
N LYS A 247 14.49 -29.75 -5.75
CA LYS A 247 13.47 -30.09 -4.74
C LYS A 247 13.41 -29.06 -3.60
N GLN A 248 14.56 -28.54 -3.18
CA GLN A 248 14.61 -27.47 -2.19
C GLN A 248 14.02 -26.17 -2.75
N ASP A 249 14.36 -25.81 -3.98
CA ASP A 249 13.82 -24.61 -4.66
C ASP A 249 12.29 -24.71 -4.80
N ILE A 250 11.77 -25.88 -5.22
CA ILE A 250 10.32 -26.19 -5.25
C ILE A 250 9.70 -25.96 -3.87
N THR A 251 10.31 -26.49 -2.81
CA THR A 251 9.80 -26.33 -1.44
C THR A 251 9.75 -24.86 -1.02
N VAL A 252 10.75 -24.06 -1.39
CA VAL A 252 10.80 -22.62 -1.10
C VAL A 252 9.65 -21.89 -1.80
N VAL A 253 9.43 -22.17 -3.09
CA VAL A 253 8.36 -21.54 -3.88
C VAL A 253 6.98 -21.97 -3.37
N GLU A 254 6.78 -23.25 -3.04
CA GLU A 254 5.53 -23.71 -2.41
C GLU A 254 5.26 -23.00 -1.08
N ASN A 255 6.29 -22.78 -0.27
CA ASN A 255 6.16 -22.03 0.97
C ASN A 255 5.82 -20.56 0.73
N ARG A 256 6.46 -19.91 -0.25
CA ARG A 256 6.12 -18.53 -0.66
C ARG A 256 4.65 -18.43 -1.06
N ILE A 257 4.16 -19.34 -1.89
CA ILE A 257 2.74 -19.40 -2.26
C ILE A 257 1.86 -19.58 -1.01
N ASN A 258 2.16 -20.52 -0.12
CA ASN A 258 1.34 -20.74 1.08
C ASN A 258 1.26 -19.50 1.99
N VAL A 259 2.35 -18.73 2.10
CA VAL A 259 2.35 -17.44 2.82
C VAL A 259 1.38 -16.45 2.17
N LEU A 260 1.42 -16.32 0.83
CA LEU A 260 0.50 -15.46 0.08
C LEU A 260 -0.97 -15.91 0.21
N LEU A 261 -1.20 -17.22 0.31
CA LEU A 261 -2.51 -17.82 0.57
C LEU A 261 -2.97 -17.66 2.04
N GLY A 262 -2.12 -17.17 2.93
CA GLY A 262 -2.43 -17.01 4.35
C GLY A 262 -2.57 -18.33 5.11
N ARG A 263 -1.89 -19.39 4.68
CA ARG A 263 -1.94 -20.75 5.29
C ARG A 263 -0.55 -21.33 5.53
N THR A 264 -0.48 -22.42 6.30
CA THR A 264 0.79 -23.12 6.60
C THR A 264 1.31 -23.92 5.40
N SER A 265 2.61 -24.23 5.42
CA SER A 265 3.33 -25.02 4.41
C SER A 265 2.63 -26.32 4.05
N GLN A 266 2.37 -26.50 2.75
CA GLN A 266 1.90 -27.75 2.15
C GLN A 266 2.17 -27.78 0.64
N PRO A 267 2.23 -28.95 0.00
CA PRO A 267 2.40 -29.04 -1.44
C PRO A 267 1.30 -28.29 -2.21
N ILE A 268 1.67 -27.69 -3.35
CA ILE A 268 0.73 -26.98 -4.22
C ILE A 268 0.31 -27.88 -5.37
N GLN A 269 -0.98 -28.20 -5.48
CA GLN A 269 -1.48 -29.00 -6.59
C GLN A 269 -1.49 -28.19 -7.89
N ARG A 270 -0.93 -28.75 -8.96
CA ARG A 270 -0.69 -28.09 -10.24
C ARG A 270 -0.50 -29.10 -11.37
N ALA A 271 -0.67 -28.65 -12.62
CA ALA A 271 -0.43 -29.44 -13.82
C ALA A 271 0.73 -28.84 -14.61
N SER A 272 1.93 -29.38 -14.41
CA SER A 272 3.17 -28.84 -15.00
C SER A 272 3.49 -29.40 -16.37
N SER A 273 2.82 -30.49 -16.76
CA SER A 273 2.90 -31.06 -18.11
C SER A 273 2.29 -30.11 -19.12
N GLY A 274 3.02 -29.80 -20.19
CA GLY A 274 2.54 -28.90 -21.24
C GLY A 274 3.01 -27.44 -21.12
N PHE A 275 3.76 -27.08 -20.07
CA PHE A 275 4.21 -25.69 -19.83
C PHE A 275 5.03 -25.11 -21.00
N MET A 276 5.84 -25.94 -21.64
CA MET A 276 6.68 -25.54 -22.78
C MET A 276 5.88 -25.31 -24.06
N GLU A 277 4.69 -25.90 -24.18
CA GLU A 277 3.78 -25.79 -25.31
C GLU A 277 2.79 -24.62 -25.16
N GLN A 278 2.63 -24.09 -23.95
CA GLN A 278 1.77 -22.95 -23.69
C GLN A 278 2.38 -21.66 -24.25
N ASN A 279 1.53 -20.69 -24.59
CA ASN A 279 1.97 -19.35 -24.99
C ASN A 279 1.27 -18.31 -24.11
N PRO A 280 2.00 -17.29 -23.62
CA PRO A 280 1.38 -16.16 -22.95
C PRO A 280 0.38 -15.44 -23.88
N LYS A 281 -0.67 -14.89 -23.30
CA LYS A 281 -1.66 -14.08 -24.02
C LYS A 281 -1.01 -12.83 -24.59
N VAL A 282 -1.50 -12.38 -25.74
CA VAL A 282 -1.16 -11.07 -26.30
C VAL A 282 -2.08 -10.04 -25.65
N LEU A 283 -1.50 -8.99 -25.05
CA LEU A 283 -2.24 -7.94 -24.36
C LEU A 283 -2.40 -6.70 -25.26
N MET A 284 -3.59 -6.11 -25.19
CA MET A 284 -3.87 -4.76 -25.68
C MET A 284 -3.45 -3.75 -24.61
N THR A 285 -2.54 -2.85 -24.96
CA THR A 285 -1.89 -1.89 -24.03
C THR A 285 -2.67 -0.60 -23.83
N GLY A 286 -3.65 -0.31 -24.70
CA GLY A 286 -4.41 0.93 -24.64
C GLY A 286 -3.56 2.16 -24.92
N ILE A 287 -3.93 3.29 -24.31
CA ILE A 287 -3.23 4.58 -24.41
C ILE A 287 -2.72 5.06 -23.04
N PRO A 288 -1.62 5.85 -22.97
CA PRO A 288 -1.03 6.27 -21.70
C PRO A 288 -1.98 7.02 -20.76
N SER A 289 -2.93 7.80 -21.28
CA SER A 289 -3.90 8.54 -20.46
C SER A 289 -4.84 7.62 -19.66
N GLN A 290 -5.05 6.38 -20.10
CA GLN A 290 -5.86 5.39 -19.36
C GLN A 290 -5.17 4.93 -18.07
N LEU A 291 -3.84 5.09 -17.93
CA LEU A 291 -3.14 4.76 -16.69
C LEU A 291 -3.74 5.52 -15.50
N LEU A 292 -4.14 6.78 -15.70
CA LEU A 292 -4.76 7.61 -14.66
C LEU A 292 -6.09 7.02 -14.15
N GLN A 293 -6.81 6.28 -14.99
CA GLN A 293 -8.12 5.71 -14.68
C GLN A 293 -8.03 4.24 -14.24
N ASN A 294 -7.00 3.52 -14.65
CA ASN A 294 -6.93 2.08 -14.43
C ASN A 294 -6.05 1.73 -13.22
N ARG A 295 -4.98 2.48 -12.98
CA ARG A 295 -4.00 2.18 -11.94
C ARG A 295 -4.43 2.70 -10.56
N PRO A 296 -4.62 1.81 -9.56
CA PRO A 296 -5.03 2.24 -8.23
C PRO A 296 -3.97 3.07 -7.48
N ASP A 297 -2.68 2.84 -7.71
CA ASP A 297 -1.60 3.64 -7.09
C ASP A 297 -1.62 5.10 -7.54
N ILE A 298 -1.94 5.37 -8.82
CA ILE A 298 -2.08 6.74 -9.33
C ILE A 298 -3.31 7.42 -8.72
N LYS A 299 -4.44 6.71 -8.65
CA LYS A 299 -5.66 7.23 -8.02
C LYS A 299 -5.47 7.52 -6.53
N GLN A 300 -4.77 6.64 -5.83
CA GLN A 300 -4.42 6.85 -4.43
C GLN A 300 -3.62 8.15 -4.28
N ALA A 301 -2.57 8.34 -5.08
CA ALA A 301 -1.75 9.55 -5.04
C ALA A 301 -2.54 10.83 -5.40
N GLU A 302 -3.49 10.75 -6.34
CA GLU A 302 -4.39 11.87 -6.69
C GLU A 302 -5.30 12.27 -5.51
N LEU A 303 -5.87 11.28 -4.82
CA LEU A 303 -6.72 11.49 -3.64
C LEU A 303 -5.90 12.06 -2.46
N GLU A 304 -4.69 11.57 -2.25
CA GLU A 304 -3.75 12.08 -1.23
C GLU A 304 -3.32 13.53 -1.53
N LEU A 305 -3.04 13.86 -2.79
CA LEU A 305 -2.78 15.24 -3.23
C LEU A 305 -3.99 16.14 -2.93
N SER A 306 -5.19 15.71 -3.31
CA SER A 306 -6.44 16.42 -3.05
C SER A 306 -6.67 16.65 -1.54
N ALA A 307 -6.36 15.66 -0.71
CA ALA A 307 -6.42 15.78 0.74
C ALA A 307 -5.40 16.79 1.27
N ALA A 308 -4.17 16.78 0.75
CA ALA A 308 -3.12 17.72 1.13
C ALA A 308 -3.48 19.18 0.78
N GLU A 309 -4.12 19.43 -0.36
CA GLU A 309 -4.63 20.76 -0.73
C GLU A 309 -5.68 21.29 0.26
N LEU A 310 -6.58 20.43 0.74
CA LEU A 310 -7.56 20.81 1.76
C LEU A 310 -6.91 21.01 3.13
N ASN A 311 -5.88 20.22 3.47
CA ASN A 311 -5.11 20.40 4.70
C ASN A 311 -4.42 21.78 4.76
N ILE A 312 -3.95 22.33 3.64
CA ILE A 312 -3.49 23.74 3.59
C ILE A 312 -4.60 24.69 4.05
N LYS A 313 -5.84 24.49 3.58
CA LYS A 313 -6.98 25.34 3.94
C LYS A 313 -7.35 25.19 5.42
N VAL A 314 -7.27 23.99 5.97
CA VAL A 314 -7.46 23.71 7.41
C VAL A 314 -6.41 24.42 8.25
N ALA A 315 -5.12 24.27 7.92
CA ALA A 315 -4.03 24.92 8.63
C ALA A 315 -4.10 26.45 8.51
N ARG A 316 -4.47 26.96 7.33
CA ARG A 316 -4.69 28.40 7.13
C ARG A 316 -5.82 28.94 8.00
N ALA A 317 -6.85 28.14 8.28
CA ALA A 317 -7.97 28.56 9.11
C ALA A 317 -7.56 28.83 10.57
N ASN A 318 -6.47 28.25 11.06
CA ASN A 318 -5.92 28.52 12.41
C ASN A 318 -5.41 29.97 12.58
N PHE A 319 -5.19 30.72 11.50
CA PHE A 319 -4.86 32.15 11.59
C PHE A 319 -6.07 33.04 11.90
N TYR A 320 -7.29 32.55 11.70
CA TYR A 320 -8.51 33.32 11.91
C TYR A 320 -9.09 33.11 13.32
N PRO A 321 -9.89 34.07 13.83
CA PRO A 321 -10.60 33.89 15.10
C PRO A 321 -11.52 32.66 15.09
N ALA A 322 -11.48 31.88 16.17
CA ALA A 322 -12.44 30.82 16.43
C ALA A 322 -13.61 31.36 17.25
N PHE A 323 -14.83 30.99 16.86
CA PHE A 323 -16.06 31.43 17.52
C PHE A 323 -16.67 30.24 18.25
N SER A 324 -16.68 30.27 19.59
CA SER A 324 -17.27 29.21 20.41
C SER A 324 -18.52 29.70 21.13
N ILE A 325 -19.51 28.81 21.23
CA ILE A 325 -20.72 28.98 22.02
C ILE A 325 -20.65 27.97 23.16
N ASN A 326 -20.58 28.48 24.38
CA ASN A 326 -20.63 27.72 25.61
C ASN A 326 -22.00 27.97 26.27
N ALA A 327 -22.73 26.92 26.60
CA ALA A 327 -23.99 27.02 27.31
C ALA A 327 -23.99 26.04 28.49
N GLY A 328 -24.35 26.51 29.67
CA GLY A 328 -24.42 25.72 30.90
C GLY A 328 -25.78 25.89 31.55
N ILE A 329 -26.34 24.79 32.04
CA ILE A 329 -27.52 24.80 32.90
C ILE A 329 -27.37 23.74 33.97
N GLY A 330 -27.68 24.10 35.20
CA GLY A 330 -27.43 23.24 36.33
C GLY A 330 -27.84 23.83 37.65
N PHE A 331 -27.33 23.21 38.70
CA PHE A 331 -27.46 23.63 40.07
C PHE A 331 -26.10 23.91 40.67
N GLU A 332 -25.99 24.98 41.44
CA GLU A 332 -24.79 25.37 42.15
C GLU A 332 -25.18 25.84 43.56
N ALA A 333 -24.52 25.32 44.58
CA ALA A 333 -24.78 25.70 45.96
C ALA A 333 -23.56 25.49 46.85
N PHE A 334 -23.39 26.37 47.83
CA PHE A 334 -22.30 26.28 48.79
C PHE A 334 -22.45 25.16 49.85
N ALA A 335 -23.63 24.52 49.90
CA ALA A 335 -23.90 23.37 50.75
C ALA A 335 -24.88 22.41 50.07
N LEU A 336 -24.66 21.10 50.23
CA LEU A 336 -25.44 20.05 49.56
C LEU A 336 -26.95 20.11 49.87
N LYS A 337 -27.32 20.53 51.09
CA LYS A 337 -28.73 20.70 51.50
C LYS A 337 -29.49 21.76 50.70
N TYR A 338 -28.79 22.70 50.08
CA TYR A 338 -29.40 23.75 49.26
C TYR A 338 -29.36 23.40 47.77
N LEU A 339 -28.59 22.39 47.35
CA LEU A 339 -28.26 22.15 45.95
C LEU A 339 -29.47 21.96 45.02
N ILE A 340 -30.58 21.40 45.50
CA ILE A 340 -31.78 21.10 44.68
C ILE A 340 -32.92 22.10 45.00
N ASN A 341 -32.64 23.17 45.75
CA ASN A 341 -33.64 24.20 46.02
C ASN A 341 -33.88 25.03 44.76
N THR A 342 -35.11 24.96 44.25
CA THR A 342 -35.54 25.71 43.07
C THR A 342 -36.45 26.87 43.47
N PRO A 343 -36.24 28.09 42.95
CA PRO A 343 -35.30 28.48 41.88
C PRO A 343 -33.89 28.90 42.37
N GLU A 344 -33.63 28.91 43.68
CA GLU A 344 -32.48 29.61 44.27
C GLU A 344 -31.12 29.04 43.89
N SER A 345 -31.03 27.73 43.69
CA SER A 345 -29.78 27.06 43.29
C SER A 345 -29.68 26.79 41.79
N LEU A 346 -30.71 27.16 41.00
CA LEU A 346 -30.67 27.00 39.55
C LEU A 346 -29.72 28.03 38.93
N ALA A 347 -28.66 27.55 38.28
CA ALA A 347 -27.69 28.34 37.55
C ALA A 347 -27.81 28.06 36.04
N ALA A 348 -27.90 29.12 35.23
CA ALA A 348 -27.86 29.01 33.78
C ALA A 348 -27.01 30.13 33.19
N ALA A 349 -26.13 29.79 32.25
CA ALA A 349 -25.25 30.74 31.59
C ALA A 349 -25.12 30.39 30.11
N VAL A 350 -25.10 31.43 29.26
CA VAL A 350 -24.73 31.30 27.85
C VAL A 350 -23.64 32.31 27.56
N THR A 351 -22.46 31.80 27.21
CA THR A 351 -21.28 32.61 26.93
C THR A 351 -20.87 32.38 25.48
N LYS A 352 -20.70 33.48 24.74
CA LYS A 352 -20.11 33.45 23.40
C LYS A 352 -18.69 33.97 23.52
N GLU A 353 -17.74 33.19 23.07
CA GLU A 353 -16.33 33.54 23.16
C GLU A 353 -15.72 33.61 21.76
N ILE A 354 -14.80 34.55 21.60
CA ILE A 354 -13.99 34.72 20.40
C ILE A 354 -12.54 34.52 20.82
N VAL A 355 -11.95 33.40 20.44
CA VAL A 355 -10.55 33.10 20.75
C VAL A 355 -9.72 33.41 19.53
N THR A 356 -8.73 34.30 19.69
CA THR A 356 -7.78 34.64 18.62
C THR A 356 -6.37 34.55 19.16
N PRO A 357 -5.47 33.77 18.54
CA PRO A 357 -4.07 33.73 18.92
C PRO A 357 -3.39 35.05 18.54
N LEU A 358 -3.04 35.87 19.54
CA LEU A 358 -2.45 37.20 19.34
C LEU A 358 -0.93 37.24 19.55
N VAL A 359 -0.37 36.38 20.39
CA VAL A 359 1.06 36.36 20.76
C VAL A 359 1.65 34.97 20.51
N ASN A 360 2.88 34.91 19.99
CA ASN A 360 3.62 33.67 19.67
C ASN A 360 2.92 32.76 18.63
N ARG A 361 2.77 33.25 17.40
CA ARG A 361 2.14 32.53 16.27
C ARG A 361 3.04 31.50 15.59
N ASN A 362 4.24 31.25 16.11
CA ASN A 362 5.23 30.37 15.50
C ASN A 362 4.67 28.96 15.25
N ALA A 363 3.85 28.43 16.17
CA ALA A 363 3.24 27.11 16.00
C ALA A 363 2.26 27.08 14.81
N ILE A 364 1.39 28.08 14.67
CA ILE A 364 0.41 28.17 13.59
C ILE A 364 1.10 28.39 12.24
N GLU A 365 2.14 29.22 12.21
CA GLU A 365 2.97 29.40 11.02
C GLU A 365 3.70 28.11 10.62
N ALA A 366 4.23 27.37 11.59
CA ALA A 366 4.90 26.10 11.35
C ALA A 366 3.91 25.05 10.81
N GLU A 367 2.72 24.93 11.41
CA GLU A 367 1.66 24.02 10.91
C GLU A 367 1.26 24.33 9.47
N TYR A 368 1.09 25.61 9.14
CA TYR A 368 0.75 26.03 7.77
C TYR A 368 1.88 25.80 6.77
N LYS A 369 3.13 26.08 7.15
CA LYS A 369 4.31 25.75 6.35
C LYS A 369 4.45 24.24 6.14
N ASN A 370 4.19 23.44 7.18
CA ASN A 370 4.21 21.97 7.12
C ASN A 370 3.11 21.44 6.18
N ALA A 371 1.88 21.97 6.27
CA ALA A 371 0.79 21.58 5.38
C ALA A 371 1.11 21.92 3.91
N ASN A 372 1.73 23.07 3.65
CA ASN A 372 2.17 23.43 2.30
C ASN A 372 3.29 22.53 1.79
N ALA A 373 4.30 22.24 2.61
CA ALA A 373 5.38 21.32 2.24
C ALA A 373 4.84 19.91 1.94
N LYS A 374 3.87 19.42 2.73
CA LYS A 374 3.19 18.14 2.48
C LYS A 374 2.42 18.11 1.16
N GLN A 375 1.75 19.20 0.79
CA GLN A 375 1.07 19.29 -0.51
C GLN A 375 2.06 19.29 -1.67
N ILE A 376 3.20 19.99 -1.54
CA ILE A 376 4.26 19.96 -2.55
C ILE A 376 4.86 18.55 -2.67
N GLN A 377 5.07 17.86 -1.54
CA GLN A 377 5.50 16.47 -1.51
C GLN A 377 4.50 15.56 -2.24
N ALA A 378 3.21 15.65 -1.91
CA ALA A 378 2.15 14.85 -2.54
C ALA A 378 2.06 15.11 -4.05
N ALA A 379 2.28 16.36 -4.49
CA ALA A 379 2.32 16.68 -5.92
C ALA A 379 3.49 15.98 -6.64
N PHE A 380 4.68 15.95 -6.03
CA PHE A 380 5.81 15.20 -6.59
C PHE A 380 5.60 13.68 -6.54
N GLU A 381 4.96 13.16 -5.49
CA GLU A 381 4.63 11.73 -5.39
C GLU A 381 3.66 11.31 -6.50
N TYR A 382 2.66 12.14 -6.79
CA TYR A 382 1.72 11.94 -7.91
C TYR A 382 2.41 12.01 -9.28
N GLU A 383 3.24 13.03 -9.53
CA GLU A 383 4.04 13.12 -10.76
C GLU A 383 4.95 11.89 -10.91
N GLN A 384 5.58 11.46 -9.81
CA GLN A 384 6.47 10.31 -9.79
C GLN A 384 5.73 8.98 -10.02
N SER A 385 4.50 8.82 -9.52
CA SER A 385 3.68 7.62 -9.79
C SER A 385 3.31 7.51 -11.26
N ILE A 386 2.97 8.63 -11.91
CA ILE A 386 2.67 8.65 -13.35
C ILE A 386 3.91 8.27 -14.17
N ILE A 387 5.07 8.87 -13.88
CA ILE A 387 6.31 8.60 -14.62
C ILE A 387 6.74 7.13 -14.45
N LYS A 388 6.65 6.57 -13.24
CA LYS A 388 6.95 5.16 -12.98
C LYS A 388 6.02 4.24 -13.74
N ALA A 389 4.71 4.50 -13.65
CA ALA A 389 3.71 3.69 -14.33
C ALA A 389 3.92 3.65 -15.85
N TYR A 390 4.22 4.81 -16.46
CA TYR A 390 4.53 4.88 -17.88
C TYR A 390 5.78 4.05 -18.23
N ALA A 391 6.86 4.20 -17.46
CA ALA A 391 8.09 3.46 -17.67
C ALA A 391 7.91 1.94 -17.50
N GLU A 392 7.13 1.51 -16.51
CA GLU A 392 6.79 0.10 -16.28
C GLU A 392 6.13 -0.53 -17.51
N VAL A 393 5.14 0.13 -18.11
CA VAL A 393 4.46 -0.38 -19.31
C VAL A 393 5.41 -0.47 -20.50
N VAL A 394 6.14 0.61 -20.81
CA VAL A 394 7.08 0.62 -21.94
C VAL A 394 8.17 -0.44 -21.79
N ASN A 395 8.70 -0.62 -20.57
CA ASN A 395 9.67 -1.67 -20.28
C ASN A 395 9.09 -3.05 -20.53
N GLN A 396 7.85 -3.32 -20.10
CA GLN A 396 7.26 -4.65 -20.29
C GLN A 396 6.90 -4.96 -21.74
N ILE A 397 6.46 -3.97 -22.52
CA ILE A 397 6.25 -4.14 -23.97
C ILE A 397 7.56 -4.56 -24.65
N SER A 398 8.65 -3.82 -24.39
CA SER A 398 9.97 -4.16 -24.94
C SER A 398 10.49 -5.50 -24.43
N ASN A 399 10.25 -5.83 -23.16
CA ASN A 399 10.65 -7.10 -22.55
C ASN A 399 9.97 -8.28 -23.24
N ILE A 400 8.65 -8.21 -23.47
CA ILE A 400 7.88 -9.27 -24.16
C ILE A 400 8.41 -9.50 -25.58
N ASP A 401 8.64 -8.44 -26.36
CA ASP A 401 9.18 -8.56 -27.72
C ASP A 401 10.58 -9.23 -27.72
N ASN A 402 11.48 -8.79 -26.84
CA ASN A 402 12.82 -9.36 -26.73
C ASN A 402 12.80 -10.82 -26.23
N LEU A 403 11.94 -11.15 -25.27
CA LEU A 403 11.78 -12.51 -24.77
C LEU A 403 11.22 -13.46 -25.83
N ASN A 404 10.28 -13.01 -26.66
CA ASN A 404 9.77 -13.80 -27.78
C ASN A 404 10.87 -14.12 -28.80
N LYS A 405 11.68 -13.13 -29.18
CA LYS A 405 12.85 -13.33 -30.07
C LYS A 405 13.88 -14.27 -29.43
N SER A 406 14.20 -14.07 -28.15
CA SER A 406 15.13 -14.92 -27.40
C SER A 406 14.65 -16.37 -27.33
N TYR A 407 13.36 -16.58 -27.05
CA TYR A 407 12.74 -17.90 -27.00
C TYR A 407 12.85 -18.64 -28.33
N GLN A 408 12.58 -17.97 -29.45
CA GLN A 408 12.76 -18.55 -30.79
C GLN A 408 14.21 -18.98 -31.04
N MET A 409 15.19 -18.13 -30.73
CA MET A 409 16.61 -18.46 -30.91
C MET A 409 17.06 -19.61 -30.01
N LYS A 410 16.63 -19.64 -28.75
CA LYS A 410 16.92 -20.74 -27.81
C LYS A 410 16.24 -22.04 -28.24
N THR A 411 15.05 -21.98 -28.81
CA THR A 411 14.37 -23.15 -29.38
C THR A 411 15.19 -23.74 -30.52
N SER A 412 15.60 -22.94 -31.51
CA SER A 412 16.49 -23.39 -32.59
C SER A 412 17.83 -23.94 -32.08
N GLN A 413 18.40 -23.33 -31.03
CA GLN A 413 19.63 -23.81 -30.38
C GLN A 413 19.44 -25.21 -29.77
N VAL A 414 18.36 -25.42 -29.02
CA VAL A 414 18.04 -26.71 -28.42
C VAL A 414 17.81 -27.77 -29.48
N GLU A 415 17.09 -27.46 -30.57
CA GLU A 415 16.88 -28.39 -31.69
C GLU A 415 18.21 -28.84 -32.32
N ALA A 416 19.12 -27.89 -32.60
CA ALA A 416 20.44 -28.20 -33.16
C ALA A 416 21.31 -29.03 -32.20
N LEU A 417 21.28 -28.72 -30.90
CA LEU A 417 22.04 -29.46 -29.88
C LEU A 417 21.50 -30.89 -29.67
N VAL A 418 20.18 -31.07 -29.73
CA VAL A 418 19.56 -32.41 -29.69
C VAL A 418 20.00 -33.25 -30.89
N GLN A 419 20.06 -32.67 -32.10
CA GLN A 419 20.60 -33.36 -33.27
C GLN A 419 22.10 -33.67 -33.12
N SER A 420 22.87 -32.76 -32.52
CA SER A 420 24.30 -32.96 -32.22
C SER A 420 24.56 -34.18 -31.33
N ILE A 421 23.69 -34.44 -30.34
CA ILE A 421 23.78 -35.65 -29.51
C ILE A 421 23.68 -36.93 -30.35
N ASP A 422 22.75 -37.00 -31.31
CA ASP A 422 22.58 -38.18 -32.16
C ASP A 422 23.83 -38.40 -33.04
N VAL A 423 24.32 -37.34 -33.68
CA VAL A 423 25.54 -37.38 -34.50
C VAL A 423 26.75 -37.81 -33.68
N ALA A 424 26.97 -37.19 -32.52
CA ALA A 424 28.07 -37.56 -31.61
C ALA A 424 27.95 -39.02 -31.16
N SER A 425 26.73 -39.48 -30.87
CA SER A 425 26.47 -40.86 -30.47
C SER A 425 26.76 -41.87 -31.58
N GLN A 426 26.43 -41.55 -32.83
CA GLN A 426 26.73 -42.40 -34.00
C GLN A 426 28.24 -42.45 -34.30
N LEU A 427 28.95 -41.32 -34.20
CA LEU A 427 30.39 -41.26 -34.36
C LEU A 427 31.12 -42.03 -33.25
N PHE A 428 30.64 -41.94 -32.01
CA PHE A 428 31.18 -42.70 -30.88
C PHE A 428 31.01 -44.21 -31.10
N LYS A 429 29.81 -44.66 -31.50
CA LYS A 429 29.54 -46.08 -31.81
C LYS A 429 30.39 -46.63 -32.96
N SER A 430 30.77 -45.78 -33.91
CA SER A 430 31.63 -46.14 -35.04
C SER A 430 33.13 -45.94 -34.78
N ALA A 431 33.51 -45.64 -33.53
CA ALA A 431 34.89 -45.36 -33.10
C ALA A 431 35.56 -44.19 -33.85
N ARG A 432 34.76 -43.21 -34.29
CA ARG A 432 35.19 -41.99 -34.99
C ARG A 432 35.17 -40.72 -34.13
N ALA A 433 34.62 -40.80 -32.92
CA ALA A 433 34.59 -39.73 -31.92
C ALA A 433 34.88 -40.31 -30.53
N ASP A 434 35.28 -39.45 -29.59
CA ASP A 434 35.58 -39.86 -28.22
C ASP A 434 34.33 -39.76 -27.32
N TYR A 435 34.34 -40.44 -26.18
CA TYR A 435 33.25 -40.39 -25.20
C TYR A 435 32.97 -38.95 -24.71
N LEU A 436 34.00 -38.10 -24.78
CA LEU A 436 33.95 -36.70 -24.39
C LEU A 436 33.02 -35.88 -25.30
N ASP A 437 32.98 -36.18 -26.61
CA ASP A 437 32.14 -35.46 -27.57
C ASP A 437 30.64 -35.67 -27.24
N VAL A 438 30.26 -36.90 -26.90
CA VAL A 438 28.89 -37.23 -26.47
C VAL A 438 28.56 -36.57 -25.13
N LEU A 439 29.48 -36.61 -24.17
CA LEU A 439 29.29 -36.01 -22.84
C LEU A 439 29.13 -34.49 -22.93
N LEU A 440 29.94 -33.82 -23.75
CA LEU A 440 29.85 -32.38 -23.99
C LEU A 440 28.54 -32.01 -24.68
N ALA A 441 28.15 -32.72 -25.74
CA ALA A 441 26.87 -32.49 -26.41
C ALA A 441 25.67 -32.65 -25.47
N GLN A 442 25.71 -33.64 -24.57
CA GLN A 442 24.68 -33.84 -23.54
C GLN A 442 24.65 -32.71 -22.51
N ARG A 443 25.81 -32.22 -22.06
CA ARG A 443 25.91 -31.11 -21.11
C ARG A 443 25.38 -29.82 -21.73
N ASP A 444 25.86 -29.48 -22.93
CA ASP A 444 25.47 -28.24 -23.60
C ASP A 444 23.96 -28.25 -23.94
N THR A 445 23.39 -29.42 -24.27
CA THR A 445 21.93 -29.57 -24.45
C THR A 445 21.17 -29.39 -23.14
N LEU A 446 21.65 -29.94 -22.02
CA LEU A 446 21.00 -29.78 -20.71
C LEU A 446 20.98 -28.30 -20.31
N ASP A 447 22.12 -27.62 -20.44
CA ASP A 447 22.24 -26.19 -20.14
C ASP A 447 21.32 -25.35 -21.04
N ALA A 448 21.32 -25.60 -22.36
CA ALA A 448 20.43 -24.90 -23.30
C ALA A 448 18.93 -25.14 -23.03
N LYS A 449 18.55 -26.35 -22.59
CA LYS A 449 17.16 -26.63 -22.21
C LYS A 449 16.76 -25.93 -20.91
N GLN A 450 17.67 -25.81 -19.93
CA GLN A 450 17.41 -25.02 -18.71
C GLN A 450 17.14 -23.56 -19.09
N ASP A 451 18.02 -22.97 -19.88
CA ASP A 451 17.90 -21.63 -20.42
C ASP A 451 16.57 -21.38 -21.16
N LEU A 452 16.10 -22.37 -21.92
CA LEU A 452 14.83 -22.29 -22.63
C LEU A 452 13.63 -22.30 -21.67
N ILE A 453 13.64 -23.15 -20.65
CA ILE A 453 12.61 -23.22 -19.60
C ILE A 453 12.55 -21.90 -18.83
N GLU A 454 13.69 -21.35 -18.42
CA GLU A 454 13.76 -20.03 -17.76
C GLU A 454 13.21 -18.91 -18.64
N THR A 455 13.50 -18.95 -19.94
CA THR A 455 13.00 -17.94 -20.89
C THR A 455 11.49 -18.05 -21.04
N GLN A 456 10.95 -19.27 -21.03
CA GLN A 456 9.50 -19.50 -21.05
C GLN A 456 8.84 -18.97 -19.77
N GLN A 457 9.42 -19.20 -18.60
CA GLN A 457 8.95 -18.59 -17.35
C GLN A 457 8.93 -17.06 -17.44
N LYS A 458 10.03 -16.44 -17.87
CA LYS A 458 10.13 -14.98 -18.02
C LYS A 458 9.09 -14.40 -18.97
N LYS A 459 8.68 -15.14 -20.01
CA LYS A 459 7.59 -14.73 -20.90
C LYS A 459 6.25 -14.65 -20.17
N PHE A 460 5.94 -15.61 -19.30
CA PHE A 460 4.74 -15.55 -18.47
C PHE A 460 4.83 -14.45 -17.41
N ASP A 461 6.00 -14.28 -16.79
CA ASP A 461 6.22 -13.22 -15.82
C ASP A 461 6.04 -11.82 -16.45
N ALA A 462 6.55 -11.62 -17.66
CA ALA A 462 6.37 -10.37 -18.42
C ALA A 462 4.91 -10.13 -18.82
N MET A 463 4.15 -11.19 -19.15
CA MET A 463 2.71 -11.10 -19.41
C MET A 463 1.95 -10.64 -18.15
N VAL A 464 2.26 -11.24 -17.00
CA VAL A 464 1.69 -10.87 -15.69
C VAL A 464 2.04 -9.42 -15.33
N ASP A 465 3.31 -9.04 -15.53
CA ASP A 465 3.79 -7.69 -15.23
C ASP A 465 3.14 -6.64 -16.13
N LEU A 466 2.94 -6.93 -17.42
CA LEU A 466 2.24 -6.01 -18.31
C LEU A 466 0.79 -5.83 -17.87
N TYR A 467 0.08 -6.92 -17.56
CA TYR A 467 -1.29 -6.88 -17.06
C TYR A 467 -1.41 -6.01 -15.79
N LYS A 468 -0.50 -6.24 -14.83
CA LYS A 468 -0.38 -5.44 -13.60
C LYS A 468 -0.07 -3.97 -13.89
N SER A 469 0.90 -3.70 -14.77
CA SER A 469 1.39 -2.34 -15.05
C SER A 469 0.34 -1.46 -15.72
N LEU A 470 -0.59 -2.07 -16.48
CA LEU A 470 -1.74 -1.41 -17.08
C LEU A 470 -2.85 -1.08 -16.07
N GLY A 471 -2.78 -1.61 -14.84
CA GLY A 471 -3.78 -1.43 -13.78
C GLY A 471 -4.75 -2.59 -13.61
N GLY A 472 -4.49 -3.75 -14.24
CA GLY A 472 -5.28 -4.96 -14.08
C GLY A 472 -5.06 -5.68 -12.74
N GLY A 473 -5.86 -6.71 -12.48
CA GLY A 473 -5.64 -7.65 -11.37
C GLY A 473 -6.46 -7.41 -10.10
N TRP A 474 -7.00 -6.21 -9.88
CA TRP A 474 -7.80 -5.93 -8.68
C TRP A 474 -9.30 -6.20 -8.85
N GLN A 475 -9.77 -6.33 -10.10
CA GLN A 475 -11.14 -6.68 -10.49
C GLN A 475 -11.25 -8.16 -10.86
#